data_AF-A0A2T6KAN8-F1
#
_entry.id   AF-A0A2T6KAN8-F1
#
_cell.length_a   1.000
_cell.length_b   1.000
_cell.length_c   1.000
_cell.angle_alpha   90.00
_cell.angle_beta   90.00
_cell.angle_gamma   90.00
#
_symmetry.space_group_name_H-M   'P 1'
#
loop_
_entity.id
_entity.type
_entity.pdbx_description
1 polymer ?
#
loop_
_entity_poly.entity_id
_entity_poly.type
_entity_poly.pdbx_seq_one_letter_code
_entity_poly.pdbx_strand_id
1 'polypeptide(L)' 'MRLQLWHSTKWLMQKFYGIQKVEATALASVSVDFRITGVVNGVKGVHAILPHDAIWK' A
#
# COMPACT_ATOMS: atom_id res chain seq x y z
N MET A 1 -11.94 8.01 -3.04
CA MET A 1 -11.12 6.97 -2.38
C MET A 1 -9.81 6.73 -3.15
N ARG A 2 -8.99 7.77 -3.38
CA ARG A 2 -7.75 7.67 -4.18
C ARG A 2 -6.52 8.31 -3.51
N LEU A 3 -6.64 8.76 -2.25
CA LEU A 3 -5.60 9.60 -1.64
C LEU A 3 -5.06 9.04 -0.32
N GLN A 4 -5.88 8.77 0.70
CA GLN A 4 -5.35 8.46 2.03
C GLN A 4 -4.52 7.17 2.13
N LEU A 5 -5.01 6.07 1.57
CA LEU A 5 -4.32 4.77 1.66
C LEU A 5 -2.93 4.80 1.00
N TRP A 6 -2.80 5.53 -0.11
CA TRP A 6 -1.55 5.63 -0.86
C TRP A 6 -0.49 6.46 -0.14
N HIS A 7 -0.90 7.49 0.60
CA HIS A 7 0.03 8.26 1.42
C HIS A 7 0.61 7.40 2.55
N SER A 8 -0.22 6.59 3.21
CA SER A 8 0.21 5.71 4.31
C SER A 8 1.16 4.61 3.84
N THR A 9 0.86 3.92 2.74
CA THR A 9 1.70 2.82 2.23
C THR A 9 3.09 3.31 1.83
N LYS A 10 3.18 4.42 1.09
CA LYS A 10 4.47 4.98 0.67
C LYS A 10 5.28 5.52 1.84
N TRP A 11 4.63 6.04 2.86
CA TRP A 11 5.31 6.49 4.07
C TRP A 11 5.89 5.31 4.85
N LEU A 12 5.14 4.22 5.00
CA LEU A 12 5.63 2.98 5.62
C LEU A 12 6.81 2.41 4.83
N MET A 13 6.73 2.38 3.50
CA MET A 13 7.82 1.91 2.64
C MET A 13 9.11 2.73 2.82
N GLN A 14 9.02 4.07 2.84
CA GLN A 14 10.17 4.95 3.12
C GLN A 14 10.73 4.71 4.53
N LYS A 15 9.86 4.53 5.53
CA LYS A 15 10.28 4.37 6.93
C LYS A 15 10.94 3.02 7.21
N PHE A 16 10.43 1.93 6.63
CA PHE A 16 10.96 0.59 6.87
C PHE A 16 12.14 0.22 5.98
N TYR A 17 12.19 0.77 4.75
CA TYR A 17 13.20 0.38 3.76
C TYR A 17 14.16 1.51 3.37
N GLY A 18 13.99 2.73 3.87
CA GLY A 18 14.91 3.85 3.62
C GLY A 18 14.96 4.35 2.17
N ILE A 19 14.02 3.94 1.33
CA ILE A 19 13.97 4.24 -0.10
C ILE A 19 13.36 5.62 -0.38
N GLN A 20 13.65 6.20 -1.54
CA GLN A 20 13.09 7.51 -1.93
C GLN A 20 11.59 7.40 -2.27
N LYS A 21 10.88 8.53 -2.22
CA LYS A 21 9.43 8.60 -2.52
C LYS A 21 9.04 7.97 -3.85
N VAL A 22 9.86 8.14 -4.89
CA VAL A 22 9.60 7.59 -6.23
C VAL A 22 9.72 6.06 -6.19
N GLU A 23 10.79 5.55 -5.59
CA GLU A 23 11.03 4.11 -5.42
C GLU A 23 9.96 3.47 -4.54
N ALA A 24 9.56 4.12 -3.44
CA ALA A 24 8.46 3.68 -2.59
C ALA A 24 7.12 3.62 -3.34
N THR A 25 6.89 4.55 -4.27
CA THR A 25 5.68 4.54 -5.09
C THR A 25 5.69 3.40 -6.09
N ALA A 26 6.84 3.19 -6.76
CA ALA A 26 7.00 2.11 -7.72
C ALA A 26 6.90 0.74 -7.04
N LEU A 27 7.60 0.55 -5.93
CA LEU A 27 7.61 -0.70 -5.17
C LEU A 27 6.22 -1.00 -4.61
N ALA A 28 5.58 -0.05 -3.93
CA ALA A 28 4.22 -0.23 -3.43
C ALA A 28 3.21 -0.54 -4.54
N SER A 29 3.44 -0.08 -5.77
CA SER A 29 2.52 -0.34 -6.89
C SER A 29 2.55 -1.78 -7.38
N VAL A 30 3.64 -2.51 -7.12
CA VAL A 30 3.82 -3.89 -7.61
C VAL A 30 3.80 -4.92 -6.48
N SER A 31 4.07 -4.51 -5.23
CA SER A 31 4.15 -5.42 -4.08
C SER A 31 2.98 -5.34 -3.12
N VAL A 32 2.09 -4.34 -3.26
CA VAL A 32 0.97 -4.14 -2.34
C VAL A 32 -0.35 -4.51 -3.01
N ASP A 33 -1.03 -5.50 -2.43
CA ASP A 33 -2.36 -5.92 -2.83
C ASP A 33 -3.43 -5.07 -2.14
N PHE A 34 -4.37 -4.55 -2.93
CA PHE A 34 -5.55 -3.85 -2.41
C PHE A 34 -6.78 -4.74 -2.48
N ARG A 35 -7.31 -5.12 -1.31
CA ARG A 35 -8.53 -5.93 -1.21
C ARG A 35 -9.71 -5.08 -0.76
N ILE A 36 -10.79 -5.11 -1.53
CA ILE A 36 -12.04 -4.44 -1.16
C ILE A 36 -12.74 -5.30 -0.11
N THR A 37 -13.08 -4.70 1.04
CA THR A 37 -13.67 -5.42 2.18
C THR A 37 -15.09 -4.99 2.51
N GLY A 38 -15.57 -3.90 1.91
CA GLY A 38 -16.95 -3.46 2.08
C GLY A 38 -17.37 -2.50 0.99
N VAL A 39 -18.52 -2.77 0.37
CA VAL A 39 -19.18 -1.88 -0.60
C VAL A 39 -20.64 -1.62 -0.22
N VAL A 40 -21.15 -2.34 0.79
CA VAL A 40 -22.60 -2.44 1.07
C VAL A 40 -23.14 -1.44 2.09
N ASN A 41 -22.27 -0.81 2.90
CA ASN A 41 -22.68 0.10 3.99
C ASN A 41 -22.54 1.59 3.63
N GLY A 42 -22.51 1.95 2.34
CA GLY A 42 -22.25 3.32 1.87
C GLY A 42 -20.79 3.79 2.06
N VAL A 43 -20.03 3.13 2.94
CA VAL A 43 -18.57 3.26 3.09
C VAL A 43 -17.89 2.18 2.25
N LYS A 44 -16.95 2.60 1.40
CA LYS A 44 -16.09 1.70 0.63
C LYS A 44 -14.82 1.43 1.43
N GLY A 45 -14.63 0.20 1.89
CA GLY A 45 -13.46 -0.24 2.66
C GLY A 45 -12.43 -0.93 1.76
N VAL A 46 -11.15 -0.60 1.95
CA VAL A 46 -10.03 -1.23 1.25
C VAL A 46 -8.91 -1.51 2.25
N HIS A 47 -8.35 -2.72 2.22
CA HIS A 47 -7.14 -3.09 2.94
C HIS A 47 -5.94 -3.14 2.00
N ALA A 48 -4.80 -2.63 2.46
CA ALA A 48 -3.51 -2.74 1.79
C ALA A 48 -2.69 -3.86 2.46
N ILE A 49 -2.28 -4.86 1.69
CA ILE A 49 -1.54 -6.02 2.18
C ILE A 49 -0.19 -6.05 1.48
N LEU A 50 0.88 -6.14 2.26
CA LEU A 50 2.24 -6.33 1.77
C LEU A 50 2.73 -7.72 2.22
N PRO A 51 2.87 -8.69 1.31
CA PRO A 51 3.45 -9.99 1.62
C PRO A 51 4.91 -9.84 2.07
N HIS A 52 5.33 -10.59 3.09
CA HIS A 52 6.69 -10.46 3.66
C HIS A 52 7.78 -10.93 2.67
N ASP A 53 7.43 -11.83 1.78
CA ASP A 53 8.24 -12.41 0.70
C ASP A 53 8.24 -11.55 -0.58
N ALA A 54 7.38 -10.52 -0.68
CA ALA A 54 7.31 -9.68 -1.87
C ALA A 54 8.52 -8.73 -2.02
N ILE A 55 9.29 -8.53 -0.95
CA ILE A 55 10.45 -7.61 -0.92
C ILE A 55 11.75 -8.33 -0.63
N TRP A 56 11.72 -9.46 0.08
CA TRP A 56 12.92 -10.21 0.44
C TRP A 56 12.95 -11.57 -0.28
N LYS A 57 13.97 -11.78 -1.10
CA LYS A 57 14.33 -13.08 -1.69
C LYS A 57 15.83 -13.30 -1.57
#